data_AF-A0A538MNK8-F1
#
_entry.id   AF-A0A538MNK8-F1
#
_cell.length_a   1.000
_cell.length_b   1.000
_cell.length_c   1.000
_cell.angle_alpha   90.00
_cell.angle_beta   90.00
_cell.angle_gamma   90.00
#
_symmetry.space_group_name_H-M   'P 1'
#
loop_
_entity.id
_entity.type
_entity.pdbx_description
1 polymer ?
#
loop_
_entity_poly.entity_id
_entity_poly.type
_entity_poly.pdbx_seq_one_letter_code
_entity_poly.pdbx_strand_id
1 'polypeptide(L)'
;MTRAVPRLRYPDDHWARRAPTAEHLADYLRRADTYNVTKVRVFERLLGADLRGRQILDYGGGAGFMAVRCAERGARVTLADAETNALGTAKLLAAERGVADRVETVCTEEFPRELTERRFEVVILKDVVEHIRDDAVLLRQLASCQAAGDRLLLCTHNTWSLNYV
;
A
#
# COMPACT_ATOMS: atom_id res chain seq x y z
N MET A 1 21.06 21.44 -2.63
CA MET A 1 19.84 21.49 -3.47
C MET A 1 19.78 20.22 -4.29
N THR A 2 19.19 19.16 -3.75
CA THR A 2 18.91 17.91 -4.48
C THR A 2 17.77 18.20 -5.44
N ARG A 3 18.08 18.24 -6.73
CA ARG A 3 17.10 18.44 -7.80
C ARG A 3 16.16 17.22 -7.76
N ALA A 4 14.89 17.45 -7.42
CA ALA A 4 13.86 16.42 -7.43
C ALA A 4 13.87 15.73 -8.80
N VAL A 5 14.18 14.43 -8.84
CA VAL A 5 14.18 13.66 -10.08
C VAL A 5 12.85 12.95 -10.20
N PRO A 6 12.14 13.05 -11.35
CA PRO A 6 10.78 12.51 -11.47
C PRO A 6 10.71 11.02 -11.14
N ARG A 7 9.62 10.62 -10.46
CA ARG A 7 9.26 9.22 -10.22
C ARG A 7 9.13 8.48 -11.55
N LEU A 8 9.47 7.18 -11.55
CA LEU A 8 9.06 6.29 -12.63
C LEU A 8 7.53 6.20 -12.63
N ARG A 9 6.90 6.58 -13.74
CA ARG A 9 5.45 6.46 -13.94
C ARG A 9 5.14 5.18 -14.69
N TYR A 10 4.02 4.56 -14.33
CA TYR A 10 3.49 3.45 -15.11
C TYR A 10 3.05 3.93 -16.50
N PRO A 11 3.19 3.08 -17.54
CA PRO A 11 2.60 3.31 -18.85
C PRO A 11 1.10 3.67 -18.77
N ASP A 12 0.58 4.43 -19.74
CA ASP A 12 -0.82 4.89 -19.73
C ASP A 12 -1.84 3.73 -19.76
N ASP A 13 -1.47 2.60 -20.35
CA ASP A 13 -2.28 1.37 -20.45
C ASP A 13 -2.16 0.47 -19.20
N HIS A 14 -1.33 0.84 -18.23
CA HIS A 14 -1.17 0.08 -17.00
C HIS A 14 -2.46 0.04 -16.18
N TRP A 15 -2.73 -1.10 -15.55
CA TRP A 15 -3.99 -1.33 -14.81
C TRP A 15 -4.27 -0.26 -13.75
N ALA A 16 -3.23 0.22 -13.04
CA ALA A 16 -3.37 1.22 -11.97
C ALA A 16 -3.88 2.58 -12.46
N ARG A 17 -3.82 2.82 -13.79
CA ARG A 17 -4.23 4.07 -14.43
C ARG A 17 -5.58 3.96 -15.13
N ARG A 18 -6.22 2.79 -15.14
CA ARG A 18 -7.58 2.62 -15.70
C ARG A 18 -8.63 3.22 -14.77
N ALA A 19 -9.70 3.75 -15.35
CA ALA A 19 -10.79 4.34 -14.56
C ALA A 19 -11.36 3.33 -13.53
N PRO A 20 -11.63 3.77 -12.29
CA PRO A 20 -12.13 2.89 -11.25
C PRO A 20 -13.62 2.57 -11.48
N THR A 21 -13.88 1.45 -12.15
CA THR A 21 -15.22 0.91 -12.37
C THR A 21 -15.39 -0.44 -11.69
N ALA A 22 -16.62 -0.89 -11.47
CA ALA A 22 -16.90 -2.23 -10.95
C ALA A 22 -16.31 -3.33 -11.85
N GLU A 23 -16.33 -3.12 -13.18
CA GLU A 23 -15.69 -4.02 -14.14
C GLU A 23 -14.16 -4.06 -13.93
N HIS A 24 -13.52 -2.91 -13.78
CA HIS A 24 -12.09 -2.82 -13.52
C HIS A 24 -11.71 -3.49 -12.19
N LEU A 25 -12.51 -3.29 -11.13
CA LEU A 25 -12.31 -3.97 -9.85
C LEU A 25 -12.41 -5.49 -10.00
N ALA A 26 -13.45 -5.98 -10.68
CA ALA A 26 -13.61 -7.41 -10.92
C ALA A 26 -12.43 -7.99 -11.71
N ASP A 27 -11.93 -7.24 -12.69
CA ASP A 27 -10.75 -7.59 -13.49
C ASP A 27 -9.46 -7.61 -12.65
N TYR A 28 -9.26 -6.60 -11.79
CA TYR A 28 -8.16 -6.55 -10.83
C TYR A 28 -8.17 -7.78 -9.90
N LEU A 29 -9.32 -8.12 -9.32
CA LEU A 29 -9.46 -9.26 -8.42
C LEU A 29 -9.24 -10.60 -9.14
N ARG A 30 -9.68 -10.75 -10.39
CA ARG A 30 -9.41 -11.95 -11.21
C ARG A 30 -7.93 -12.11 -11.55
N ARG A 31 -7.21 -11.00 -11.73
CA ARG A 31 -5.78 -10.98 -12.06
C ARG A 31 -4.86 -11.06 -10.85
N ALA A 32 -5.40 -11.15 -9.62
CA ALA A 32 -4.59 -11.37 -8.44
C ALA A 32 -3.86 -12.72 -8.59
N ASP A 33 -2.60 -12.65 -9.02
CA ASP A 33 -1.80 -13.83 -9.28
C ASP A 33 -1.38 -14.51 -7.97
N THR A 34 -0.91 -15.75 -8.09
CA THR A 34 -0.42 -16.53 -6.95
C THR A 34 0.70 -15.80 -6.20
N TYR A 35 1.49 -14.97 -6.88
CA TYR A 35 2.60 -14.24 -6.30
C TYR A 35 2.12 -13.14 -5.33
N ASN A 36 1.18 -12.30 -5.77
CA ASN A 36 0.55 -11.27 -4.95
C ASN A 36 -0.19 -11.88 -3.75
N VAL A 37 -1.03 -12.90 -4.01
CA VAL A 37 -1.79 -13.58 -2.95
C VAL A 37 -0.86 -14.22 -1.92
N THR A 38 0.28 -14.77 -2.34
CA THR A 38 1.26 -15.37 -1.42
C THR A 38 1.89 -14.32 -0.51
N LYS A 39 2.32 -13.17 -1.06
CA LYS A 39 2.86 -12.07 -0.24
C LYS A 39 1.83 -11.57 0.76
N VAL A 40 0.59 -11.35 0.33
CA VAL A 40 -0.49 -10.90 1.22
C VAL A 40 -0.68 -11.89 2.36
N ARG A 41 -0.73 -13.20 2.09
CA ARG A 41 -0.85 -14.23 3.13
C ARG A 41 0.30 -14.22 4.13
N VAL A 42 1.53 -13.94 3.70
CA VAL A 42 2.68 -13.79 4.61
C VAL A 42 2.48 -12.58 5.53
N PHE A 43 2.07 -11.43 4.98
CA PHE A 43 1.79 -10.22 5.78
C PHE A 43 0.66 -10.48 6.77
N GLU A 44 -0.43 -11.10 6.33
CA GLU A 44 -1.56 -11.48 7.21
C GLU A 44 -1.11 -12.38 8.37
N ARG A 45 -0.22 -13.33 8.13
CA ARG A 45 0.34 -14.18 9.19
C ARG A 45 1.18 -13.39 10.19
N LEU A 46 1.98 -12.43 9.71
CA LEU A 46 2.82 -11.58 10.57
C LEU A 46 1.99 -10.58 11.39
N LEU A 47 0.88 -10.11 10.83
CA LEU A 47 -0.05 -9.18 11.49
C LEU A 47 -0.94 -9.88 12.52
N GLY A 48 -1.33 -11.13 12.25
CA GLY A 48 -2.27 -11.87 13.08
C GLY A 48 -3.72 -11.62 12.66
N ALA A 49 -4.64 -12.34 13.32
CA ALA A 49 -6.05 -12.35 12.94
C ALA A 49 -6.84 -11.13 13.42
N ASP A 50 -6.45 -10.52 14.55
CA ASP A 50 -7.17 -9.41 15.18
C ASP A 50 -6.37 -8.12 15.08
N LEU A 51 -6.88 -7.16 14.32
CA LEU A 51 -6.31 -5.83 14.14
C LEU A 51 -7.25 -4.74 14.67
N ARG A 52 -8.24 -5.08 15.50
CA ARG A 52 -9.23 -4.12 16.01
C ARG A 52 -8.56 -2.91 16.64
N GLY A 53 -8.92 -1.73 16.13
CA GLY A 53 -8.46 -0.43 16.63
C GLY A 53 -7.05 -0.03 16.18
N ARG A 54 -6.28 -0.94 15.56
CA ARG A 54 -4.92 -0.66 15.11
C ARG A 54 -4.90 0.44 14.05
N GLN A 55 -3.98 1.39 14.18
CA GLN A 55 -3.69 2.37 13.12
C GLN A 55 -2.65 1.81 12.16
N ILE A 56 -3.03 1.63 10.89
CA ILE A 56 -2.15 1.03 9.86
C ILE A 56 -1.95 2.01 8.72
N LEU A 57 -0.70 2.19 8.28
CA LEU A 57 -0.36 2.85 7.03
C LEU A 57 -0.01 1.78 5.98
N ASP A 58 -0.75 1.73 4.88
CA ASP A 58 -0.41 0.98 3.67
C ASP A 58 0.12 1.98 2.63
N TYR A 59 1.44 2.15 2.57
CA TYR A 59 2.08 3.14 1.70
C TYR A 59 2.47 2.48 0.38
N GLY A 60 2.00 3.02 -0.75
CA GLY A 60 2.08 2.40 -2.08
C GLY A 60 1.14 1.21 -2.26
N GLY A 61 0.00 1.19 -1.55
CA GLY A 61 -0.90 0.02 -1.52
C GLY A 61 -1.80 -0.15 -2.76
N GLY A 62 -1.73 0.75 -3.74
CA GLY A 62 -2.44 0.68 -5.03
C GLY A 62 -3.95 0.54 -4.88
N ALA A 63 -4.52 -0.51 -5.48
CA ALA A 63 -5.95 -0.84 -5.42
C ALA A 63 -6.41 -1.43 -4.06
N GLY A 64 -5.58 -1.32 -3.02
CA GLY A 64 -6.00 -1.48 -1.63
C GLY A 64 -6.29 -2.90 -1.20
N PHE A 65 -5.74 -3.92 -1.88
CA PHE A 65 -5.97 -5.31 -1.49
C PHE A 65 -5.49 -5.59 -0.06
N MET A 66 -4.28 -5.15 0.31
CA MET A 66 -3.78 -5.32 1.68
C MET A 66 -4.53 -4.42 2.67
N ALA A 67 -4.73 -3.14 2.34
CA ALA A 67 -5.52 -2.21 3.14
C ALA A 67 -6.92 -2.74 3.51
N VAL A 68 -7.69 -3.25 2.54
CA VAL A 68 -9.03 -3.79 2.78
C VAL A 68 -8.98 -5.04 3.64
N ARG A 69 -7.99 -5.92 3.42
CA ARG A 69 -7.79 -7.12 4.25
C ARG A 69 -7.42 -6.78 5.71
N CYS A 70 -6.69 -5.69 5.93
CA CYS A 70 -6.44 -5.17 7.28
C CYS A 70 -7.72 -4.60 7.90
N ALA A 71 -8.51 -3.85 7.14
CA ALA A 71 -9.77 -3.25 7.59
C ALA A 71 -10.84 -4.32 7.92
N GLU A 72 -10.94 -5.41 7.14
CA GLU A 72 -11.78 -6.59 7.45
C GLU A 72 -11.44 -7.22 8.80
N ARG A 73 -10.19 -7.05 9.28
CA ARG A 73 -9.73 -7.51 10.61
C ARG A 73 -9.88 -6.45 11.70
N GLY A 74 -10.52 -5.32 11.39
CA GLY A 74 -10.87 -4.27 12.36
C GLY A 74 -9.87 -3.12 12.48
N ALA A 75 -8.82 -3.07 11.65
CA ALA A 75 -7.89 -1.95 11.61
C ALA A 75 -8.54 -0.68 11.07
N ARG A 76 -8.00 0.49 11.43
CA ARG A 76 -8.19 1.74 10.67
C ARG A 76 -6.97 1.92 9.78
N VAL A 77 -7.19 1.99 8.48
CA VAL A 77 -6.13 1.98 7.48
C VAL A 77 -6.10 3.30 6.74
N THR A 78 -4.92 3.90 6.70
CA THR A 78 -4.58 4.95 5.74
C THR A 78 -3.85 4.31 4.58
N LEU A 79 -4.47 4.33 3.40
CA LEU A 79 -3.91 3.85 2.14
C LEU A 79 -3.35 5.05 1.38
N ALA A 80 -2.03 5.15 1.28
CA ALA A 80 -1.36 6.19 0.51
C ALA A 80 -0.89 5.61 -0.82
N ASP A 81 -1.18 6.28 -1.94
CA ASP A 81 -0.64 5.91 -3.25
C ASP A 81 -0.57 7.13 -4.17
N ALA A 82 0.24 7.06 -5.23
CA ALA A 82 0.39 8.14 -6.18
C ALA A 82 -0.64 8.07 -7.33
N GLU A 83 -1.27 6.92 -7.55
CA GLU A 83 -2.23 6.72 -8.63
C GLU A 83 -3.68 6.88 -8.16
N THR A 84 -4.30 8.03 -8.47
CA THR A 84 -5.68 8.35 -8.09
C THR A 84 -6.69 7.28 -8.52
N ASN A 85 -6.47 6.67 -9.69
CA ASN A 85 -7.34 5.64 -10.23
C ASN A 85 -7.22 4.31 -9.45
N ALA A 86 -6.02 3.95 -8.99
CA ALA A 86 -5.82 2.83 -8.09
C ALA A 86 -6.52 3.08 -6.74
N LEU A 87 -6.39 4.29 -6.17
CA LEU A 87 -7.11 4.67 -4.95
C LEU A 87 -8.64 4.64 -5.14
N GLY A 88 -9.14 5.05 -6.31
CA GLY A 88 -10.56 4.90 -6.65
C GLY A 88 -11.02 3.44 -6.63
N THR A 89 -10.19 2.54 -7.15
CA THR A 89 -10.46 1.09 -7.14
C THR A 89 -10.43 0.54 -5.72
N ALA A 90 -9.51 1.03 -4.87
CA ALA A 90 -9.46 0.68 -3.46
C ALA A 90 -10.73 1.09 -2.70
N LYS A 91 -11.28 2.28 -2.99
CA LYS A 91 -12.56 2.73 -2.41
C LYS A 91 -13.72 1.82 -2.82
N LEU A 92 -13.78 1.42 -4.09
CA LEU A 92 -14.78 0.46 -4.56
C LEU A 92 -14.66 -0.89 -3.85
N LEU A 93 -13.43 -1.41 -3.71
CA LEU A 93 -13.17 -2.65 -3.00
C LEU A 93 -13.57 -2.56 -1.52
N ALA A 94 -13.20 -1.47 -0.83
CA ALA A 94 -13.57 -1.26 0.56
C ALA A 94 -15.09 -1.17 0.75
N ALA A 95 -15.80 -0.52 -0.18
CA ALA A 95 -17.26 -0.46 -0.18
C ALA A 95 -17.89 -1.84 -0.41
N GLU A 96 -17.41 -2.61 -1.39
CA GLU A 96 -17.90 -3.97 -1.67
C GLU A 96 -17.70 -4.91 -0.48
N ARG A 97 -16.62 -4.74 0.29
CA ARG A 97 -16.32 -5.53 1.50
C ARG A 97 -16.97 -4.96 2.77
N GLY A 98 -17.71 -3.85 2.68
CA GLY A 98 -18.39 -3.24 3.83
C GLY A 98 -17.46 -2.64 4.88
N VAL A 99 -16.26 -2.20 4.48
CA VAL A 99 -15.23 -1.62 5.37
C VAL A 99 -14.76 -0.23 4.93
N ALA A 100 -15.53 0.46 4.08
CA ALA A 100 -15.21 1.79 3.59
C ALA A 100 -15.03 2.83 4.72
N ASP A 101 -15.71 2.65 5.86
CA ASP A 101 -15.58 3.47 7.07
C ASP A 101 -14.22 3.34 7.77
N ARG A 102 -13.44 2.31 7.42
CA ARG A 102 -12.13 2.01 8.01
C ARG A 102 -10.95 2.29 7.08
N VAL A 103 -11.21 2.65 5.81
CA VAL A 103 -10.16 2.88 4.81
C VAL A 103 -10.20 4.33 4.35
N GLU A 104 -9.18 5.08 4.76
CA GLU A 104 -8.91 6.44 4.27
C GLU A 104 -7.88 6.37 3.15
N THR A 105 -8.08 7.12 2.06
CA THR A 105 -7.11 7.18 0.95
C THR A 105 -6.41 8.53 0.89
N VAL A 106 -5.09 8.53 0.71
CA VAL A 106 -4.28 9.73 0.53
C VAL A 106 -3.56 9.64 -0.82
N CYS A 107 -3.81 10.59 -1.72
CA CYS A 107 -3.12 10.66 -3.01
C CYS A 107 -1.83 11.46 -2.87
N THR A 108 -0.67 10.84 -3.08
CA THR A 108 0.61 11.51 -2.88
C THR A 108 1.73 10.91 -3.71
N GLU A 109 2.58 11.75 -4.31
CA GLU A 109 3.77 11.32 -5.05
C GLU A 109 5.02 11.22 -4.16
N GLU A 110 5.03 11.94 -3.05
CA GLU A 110 6.10 11.98 -2.03
C GLU A 110 5.50 11.69 -0.65
N PHE A 111 6.32 11.48 0.38
CA PHE A 111 5.78 11.26 1.72
C PHE A 111 5.12 12.55 2.25
N PRO A 112 3.80 12.58 2.47
CA PRO A 112 3.09 13.82 2.79
C PRO A 112 3.25 14.16 4.28
N ARG A 113 3.40 15.46 4.57
CA ARG A 113 3.63 15.97 5.94
C ARG A 113 2.51 15.57 6.90
N GLU A 114 1.27 15.53 6.44
CA GLU A 114 0.12 15.10 7.26
C GLU A 114 0.27 13.68 7.84
N LEU A 115 0.99 12.78 7.16
CA LEU A 115 1.27 11.43 7.69
C LEU A 115 2.35 11.45 8.79
N THR A 116 3.26 12.42 8.79
CA THR A 116 4.27 12.58 9.87
C THR A 116 3.67 13.04 11.19
N GLU A 117 2.53 13.74 11.13
CA GLU A 117 1.79 14.24 12.30
C GLU A 117 0.91 13.15 12.93
N ARG A 118 0.76 12.02 12.26
CA ARG A 118 -0.01 10.85 12.72
C ARG A 118 0.90 9.81 13.38
N ARG A 119 0.28 8.79 13.98
CA ARG A 119 0.98 7.64 14.53
C ARG A 119 0.38 6.35 13.97
N PHE A 120 1.24 5.46 13.50
CA PHE A 120 0.86 4.19 12.91
C PHE A 120 1.59 3.06 13.63
N GLU A 121 0.81 2.15 14.20
CA GLU A 121 1.34 0.99 14.92
C GLU A 121 1.92 -0.06 13.95
N VAL A 122 1.43 -0.04 12.71
CA VAL A 122 1.93 -0.88 11.62
C VAL A 122 2.08 -0.03 10.36
N VAL A 123 3.24 -0.13 9.73
CA VAL A 123 3.50 0.41 8.40
C VAL A 123 3.76 -0.76 7.45
N ILE A 124 3.11 -0.75 6.29
CA ILE A 124 3.22 -1.76 5.23
C ILE A 124 3.83 -1.09 3.99
N LEU A 125 4.89 -1.71 3.45
CA LEU A 125 5.47 -1.41 2.14
C LEU A 125 5.59 -2.71 1.34
N LYS A 126 4.62 -2.94 0.44
CA LYS A 126 4.57 -4.15 -0.36
C LYS A 126 4.81 -3.82 -1.82
N ASP A 127 6.03 -4.10 -2.30
CA ASP A 127 6.47 -3.84 -3.68
C ASP A 127 6.52 -2.34 -4.02
N VAL A 128 7.23 -1.59 -3.18
CA VAL A 128 7.25 -0.12 -3.22
C VAL A 128 8.65 0.41 -3.39
N VAL A 129 9.59 -0.01 -2.53
CA VAL A 129 10.92 0.61 -2.45
C VAL A 129 11.74 0.48 -3.73
N GLU A 130 11.50 -0.55 -4.54
CA GLU A 130 12.09 -0.73 -5.87
C GLU A 130 11.70 0.38 -6.88
N HIS A 131 10.63 1.12 -6.59
CA HIS A 131 10.16 2.25 -7.39
C HIS A 131 10.59 3.60 -6.79
N ILE A 132 11.24 3.59 -5.63
CA ILE A 132 11.65 4.77 -4.87
C ILE A 132 13.16 4.95 -5.01
N ARG A 133 13.58 6.16 -5.40
CA ARG A 133 14.99 6.44 -5.68
C ARG A 133 15.83 6.62 -4.42
N ASP A 134 15.28 7.28 -3.41
CA ASP A 134 15.92 7.49 -2.10
C ASP A 134 15.06 6.83 -1.03
N ASP A 135 15.15 5.50 -0.99
CA ASP A 135 14.43 4.66 -0.04
C ASP A 135 14.84 4.95 1.40
N ALA A 136 16.10 5.33 1.65
CA ALA A 136 16.58 5.75 2.97
C ALA A 136 15.83 6.99 3.49
N VAL A 137 15.56 7.99 2.65
CA VAL A 137 14.72 9.13 3.05
C VAL A 137 13.29 8.69 3.36
N LEU A 138 12.67 7.88 2.50
CA LEU A 138 11.32 7.35 2.75
C LEU A 138 11.25 6.57 4.07
N LEU A 139 12.20 5.68 4.32
CA LEU A 139 12.25 4.88 5.55
C LEU A 139 12.41 5.74 6.80
N ARG A 140 13.19 6.83 6.74
CA ARG A 140 13.28 7.80 7.86
C ARG A 140 11.96 8.53 8.08
N GLN A 141 11.26 8.90 7.01
CA GLN A 141 9.95 9.56 7.10
C GLN A 141 8.89 8.63 7.70
N LEU A 142 8.86 7.36 7.28
CA LEU A 142 7.99 6.34 7.85
C LEU A 142 8.31 6.10 9.33
N ALA A 143 9.59 6.00 9.68
CA ALA A 143 10.00 5.83 11.08
C ALA A 143 9.55 7.02 11.97
N SER A 144 9.41 8.23 11.42
CA SER A 144 8.99 9.42 12.17
C SER A 144 7.53 9.36 12.64
N CYS A 145 6.68 8.53 12.01
CA CYS A 145 5.29 8.31 12.42
C CYS A 145 5.08 7.01 13.22
N GLN A 146 6.16 6.42 13.75
CA GLN A 146 6.14 5.20 14.55
C GLN A 146 6.77 5.41 15.94
N ALA A 147 6.33 4.63 16.92
CA ALA A 147 6.87 4.54 18.27
C ALA A 147 7.69 3.24 18.48
N ALA A 148 8.39 3.14 19.61
CA ALA A 148 9.10 1.92 19.98
C ALA A 148 8.11 0.75 20.16
N GLY A 149 8.34 -0.35 19.45
CA GLY A 149 7.47 -1.54 19.45
C GLY A 149 6.51 -1.62 18.26
N ASP A 150 6.37 -0.54 17.48
CA ASP A 150 5.62 -0.55 16.23
C ASP A 150 6.33 -1.39 15.16
N ARG A 151 5.57 -1.84 14.16
CA ARG A 151 6.06 -2.78 13.14
C ARG A 151 6.16 -2.11 11.79
N LEU A 152 7.27 -2.36 11.09
CA LEU A 152 7.42 -2.11 9.67
C LEU A 152 7.45 -3.46 8.95
N LEU A 153 6.46 -3.72 8.09
CA LEU A 153 6.44 -4.89 7.21
C LEU A 153 6.78 -4.45 5.79
N LEU A 154 7.92 -4.91 5.29
CA LEU A 154 8.42 -4.54 3.97
C LEU A 154 8.73 -5.79 3.15
N CYS A 155 8.32 -5.79 1.88
CA CYS A 155 8.84 -6.71 0.88
C CYS A 155 9.14 -5.98 -0.42
N THR A 156 10.15 -6.48 -1.13
CA THR A 156 10.61 -5.95 -2.41
C THR A 156 11.15 -7.08 -3.28
N HIS A 157 11.31 -6.82 -4.57
CA HIS A 157 11.89 -7.76 -5.51
C HIS A 157 13.37 -7.96 -5.21
N ASN A 158 13.81 -9.23 -5.23
CA ASN A 158 15.23 -9.56 -5.11
C ASN A 158 15.88 -9.52 -6.50
N THR A 159 16.68 -8.49 -6.79
CA THR A 159 17.40 -8.32 -8.06
C THR A 159 18.40 -9.45 -8.33
N TRP A 160 18.83 -10.19 -7.31
CA TRP A 160 19.73 -11.34 -7.42
C TRP A 160 18.98 -12.68 -7.39
N SER A 161 17.66 -12.66 -7.52
CA SER A 161 16.87 -13.89 -7.59
C SER A 161 17.25 -14.70 -8.84
N LEU A 162 17.48 -16.00 -8.65
CA LEU A 162 17.76 -16.93 -9.74
C LEU A 162 16.60 -17.05 -10.76
N ASN A 163 15.43 -16.51 -10.45
CA ASN A 163 14.28 -16.50 -11.36
C ASN A 163 14.41 -15.51 -12.54
N TYR A 164 15.46 -14.66 -12.54
CA TYR A 164 15.72 -13.67 -13.59
C TYR A 164 17.08 -13.88 -14.31
N VAL A 165 17.73 -15.04 -14.13
CA VAL A 165 18.90 -15.47 -14.92
C VAL A 165 18.48 -16.42 -16.03
#